data_AF-A0A510JAP4-F1
#
_entry.id   AF-A0A510JAP4-F1
#
_cell.length_a   1.000
_cell.length_b   1.000
_cell.length_c   1.000
_cell.angle_alpha   90.00
_cell.angle_beta   90.00
_cell.angle_gamma   90.00
#
_symmetry.space_group_name_H-M   'P 1'
#
loop_
_entity.id
_entity.type
_entity.pdbx_description
1 polymer ?
#
loop_
_entity_poly.entity_id
_entity_poly.type
_entity_poly.pdbx_seq_one_letter_code
_entity_poly.pdbx_strand_id
1 'polypeptide(L)'
;MDIALKIILLGKIKEFARKRVLEQEILKGAKKGLEKLEAALDNFWNDSIEFVKNAQKVDNKYIPNAIEFATEELVLGTIEILKKEINLRELIEEVLREEKIAIGI
;
A
#
# COMPACT_ATOMS: atom_id res chain seq x y z
N MET A 1 -7.12 -14.64 -13.23
CA MET A 1 -6.14 -13.68 -12.69
C MET A 1 -5.12 -14.46 -11.88
N ASP A 2 -3.83 -14.17 -12.05
CA ASP A 2 -2.75 -14.89 -11.36
C ASP A 2 -2.80 -14.60 -9.84
N ILE A 3 -2.97 -15.65 -9.04
CA ILE A 3 -3.01 -15.56 -7.57
C ILE A 3 -1.68 -15.04 -7.01
N ALA A 4 -0.56 -15.41 -7.61
CA ALA A 4 0.76 -14.93 -7.20
C ALA A 4 0.88 -13.42 -7.43
N LEU A 5 0.43 -12.92 -8.59
CA LEU A 5 0.42 -11.47 -8.86
C LEU A 5 -0.44 -10.71 -7.83
N LYS A 6 -1.61 -11.25 -7.49
CA LYS A 6 -2.50 -10.66 -6.48
C LYS A 6 -1.86 -10.61 -5.09
N ILE A 7 -1.22 -11.69 -4.65
CA ILE A 7 -0.51 -11.75 -3.35
C ILE A 7 0.64 -10.75 -3.31
N ILE A 8 1.42 -10.68 -4.39
CA ILE A 8 2.56 -9.76 -4.48
C ILE A 8 2.09 -8.30 -4.44
N LEU A 9 1.06 -7.94 -5.22
CA LEU A 9 0.50 -6.59 -5.23
C LEU A 9 -0.13 -6.21 -3.89
N LEU A 10 -0.83 -7.14 -3.23
CA LEU A 10 -1.33 -6.93 -1.87
C LEU A 10 -0.18 -6.61 -0.89
N GLY A 11 0.92 -7.35 -0.97
CA GLY A 11 2.13 -7.08 -0.17
C GLY A 11 2.68 -5.68 -0.42
N LYS A 12 2.74 -5.24 -1.68
CA LYS A 12 3.19 -3.89 -2.05
C LYS A 12 2.25 -2.79 -1.59
N ILE A 13 0.94 -3.01 -1.66
CA ILE A 13 -0.07 -2.07 -1.13
C ILE A 13 0.04 -1.97 0.40
N LYS A 14 0.26 -3.08 1.11
CA LYS A 14 0.54 -3.06 2.55
C LYS A 14 1.82 -2.28 2.88
N GLU A 15 2.89 -2.48 2.10
CA GLU A 15 4.13 -1.72 2.25
C GLU A 15 3.91 -0.21 2.05
N PHE A 16 3.15 0.15 1.02
CA PHE A 16 2.78 1.54 0.74
C PHE A 16 1.95 2.15 1.88
N ALA A 17 0.97 1.42 2.40
CA ALA A 17 0.17 1.85 3.55
C ALA A 17 1.02 2.16 4.78
N ARG A 18 1.99 1.30 5.13
CA ARG A 18 2.94 1.55 6.22
C ARG A 18 3.75 2.82 5.98
N LYS A 19 4.33 2.97 4.80
CA LYS A 19 5.11 4.17 4.42
C LYS A 19 4.28 5.45 4.54
N ARG A 20 3.06 5.43 4.04
CA ARG A 20 2.15 6.59 4.09
C ARG A 20 1.79 6.94 5.53
N VAL A 21 1.47 5.94 6.36
CA VAL A 21 1.18 6.16 7.79
C VAL A 21 2.37 6.79 8.49
N LEU A 22 3.57 6.24 8.34
CA LEU A 22 4.81 6.78 8.92
C LEU A 22 5.10 8.21 8.45
N GLU A 23 4.93 8.49 7.15
CA GLU A 23 5.09 9.83 6.61
C GLU A 23 4.10 10.81 7.25
N GLN A 24 2.84 10.42 7.41
CA GLN A 24 1.86 11.25 8.12
C GLN A 24 2.22 11.45 9.59
N GLU A 25 2.82 10.45 10.26
CA GLU A 25 3.31 10.62 11.63
C GLU A 25 4.46 11.60 11.74
N ILE A 26 5.43 11.53 10.82
CA ILE A 26 6.57 12.47 10.75
C ILE A 26 6.08 13.89 10.42
N LEU A 27 5.23 14.04 9.40
CA LEU A 27 4.77 15.34 8.93
C LEU A 27 3.78 16.01 9.88
N LYS A 28 2.89 15.24 10.52
CA LYS A 28 1.79 15.78 11.36
C LYS A 28 2.05 15.70 12.85
N GLY A 29 3.16 15.11 13.30
CA GLY A 29 3.54 15.04 14.71
C GLY A 29 2.40 14.54 15.61
N ALA A 30 2.06 15.32 16.65
CA ALA A 30 1.07 14.99 17.69
C ALA A 30 -0.42 15.27 17.32
N LYS A 31 -0.79 15.36 16.04
CA LYS A 31 -2.21 15.53 15.65
C LYS A 31 -3.09 14.35 16.05
N LYS A 32 -4.41 14.60 16.20
CA LYS A 32 -5.41 13.60 16.64
C LYS A 32 -5.46 12.43 15.65
N GLY A 33 -5.58 11.20 16.16
CA GLY A 33 -5.51 9.98 15.36
C GLY A 33 -6.47 9.92 14.16
N LEU A 34 -7.62 10.59 14.24
CA LEU A 34 -8.61 10.66 13.15
C LEU A 34 -8.09 11.46 11.94
N GLU A 35 -7.41 12.59 12.16
CA GLU A 35 -6.84 13.42 11.08
C GLU A 35 -5.68 12.73 10.36
N LYS A 36 -4.99 11.81 11.06
CA LYS A 36 -3.95 10.95 10.48
C LYS A 36 -4.57 9.88 9.60
N LEU A 37 -5.63 9.22 10.10
CA LEU A 37 -6.38 8.22 9.36
C LEU A 37 -6.96 8.81 8.07
N GLU A 38 -7.65 9.94 8.14
CA GLU A 38 -8.25 10.59 6.96
C GLU A 38 -7.20 10.94 5.89
N ALA A 39 -6.03 11.41 6.29
CA ALA A 39 -4.96 11.72 5.33
C ALA A 39 -4.25 10.49 4.75
N ALA A 40 -4.14 9.41 5.53
CA ALA A 40 -3.65 8.15 5.00
C ALA A 40 -4.64 7.53 4.00
N LEU A 41 -5.94 7.79 4.16
CA LEU A 41 -6.99 7.32 3.24
C LEU A 41 -7.09 8.18 1.96
N ASP A 42 -6.80 9.48 2.07
CA ASP A 42 -6.90 10.40 0.95
C ASP A 42 -6.02 9.96 -0.23
N ASN A 43 -6.59 9.95 -1.44
CA ASN A 43 -5.95 9.52 -2.70
C ASN A 43 -5.18 8.19 -2.70
N PHE A 44 -5.38 7.33 -1.68
CA PHE A 44 -4.56 6.15 -1.44
C PHE A 44 -4.38 5.25 -2.67
N TRP A 45 -5.46 4.94 -3.38
CA TRP A 45 -5.42 4.02 -4.52
C TRP A 45 -4.69 4.60 -5.73
N ASN A 46 -4.84 5.90 -5.98
CA ASN A 46 -4.14 6.58 -7.07
C ASN A 46 -2.63 6.57 -6.80
N ASP A 47 -2.24 6.92 -5.57
CA ASP A 47 -0.84 6.92 -5.16
C ASP A 47 -0.25 5.51 -5.11
N SER A 48 -1.06 4.50 -4.76
CA SER A 48 -0.66 3.08 -4.80
C SER A 48 -0.34 2.60 -6.21
N ILE A 49 -1.11 3.05 -7.21
CA ILE A 49 -0.86 2.74 -8.62
C ILE A 49 0.48 3.34 -9.04
N GLU A 50 0.75 4.59 -8.71
CA GLU A 50 2.03 5.24 -9.01
C GLU A 50 3.20 4.54 -8.29
N PHE A 51 3.01 4.18 -7.03
CA PHE A 51 4.00 3.43 -6.24
C PHE A 51 4.38 2.11 -6.91
N VAL A 52 3.39 1.32 -7.32
CA VAL A 52 3.62 0.03 -8.00
C VAL A 52 4.29 0.24 -9.36
N LYS A 53 3.84 1.22 -10.16
CA LYS A 53 4.48 1.54 -11.45
C LYS A 53 5.94 1.96 -11.29
N ASN A 54 6.26 2.72 -10.23
CA ASN A 54 7.64 3.09 -9.93
C ASN A 54 8.47 1.89 -9.46
N ALA A 55 7.87 0.98 -8.68
CA ALA A 55 8.51 -0.26 -8.27
C ALA A 55 8.83 -1.20 -9.45
N GLN A 56 8.05 -1.15 -10.55
CA GLN A 56 8.32 -1.88 -11.79
C GLN A 56 9.47 -1.28 -12.63
N LYS A 57 9.72 0.04 -12.52
CA LYS A 57 10.76 0.73 -13.31
C LYS A 57 12.17 0.55 -12.75
N VAL A 58 12.30 0.13 -11.50
CA VAL A 58 13.58 -0.14 -10.86
C VAL A 58 13.82 -1.64 -10.97
N ASP A 59 14.93 -2.06 -11.61
CA ASP A 59 15.41 -3.46 -11.61
C ASP A 59 15.56 -3.93 -10.16
N ASN A 60 14.52 -4.57 -9.64
CA ASN A 60 14.41 -4.92 -8.24
C ASN A 60 14.66 -6.41 -8.11
N LYS A 61 15.90 -6.75 -7.76
CA LYS A 61 16.39 -8.12 -7.52
C LYS A 61 15.56 -8.96 -6.54
N TYR A 62 14.64 -8.34 -5.79
CA TYR A 62 13.76 -8.98 -4.81
C TYR A 62 12.30 -9.09 -5.26
N ILE A 63 11.95 -8.54 -6.42
CA ILE A 63 10.63 -8.74 -7.03
C ILE A 63 10.73 -9.99 -7.91
N PRO A 64 9.93 -11.04 -7.65
CA PRO A 64 9.86 -12.17 -8.56
C PRO A 64 9.49 -11.66 -9.94
N ASN A 65 10.12 -12.20 -10.98
CA ASN A 65 9.84 -11.99 -12.41
C ASN A 65 8.34 -11.75 -12.75
N ALA A 66 7.41 -12.30 -11.96
CA ALA A 66 5.96 -12.11 -12.09
C ALA A 66 5.44 -10.65 -12.14
N ILE A 67 6.01 -9.66 -11.43
CA ILE A 67 5.58 -8.24 -11.62
C ILE A 67 6.28 -7.61 -12.82
N GLU A 68 7.51 -8.03 -13.11
CA GLU A 68 8.29 -7.53 -14.25
C GLU A 68 7.70 -7.99 -15.60
N PHE A 69 7.07 -9.17 -15.63
CA PHE A 69 6.30 -9.70 -16.76
C PHE A 69 4.81 -9.33 -16.73
N ALA A 70 4.29 -8.76 -15.64
CA ALA A 70 2.91 -8.29 -15.60
C ALA A 70 2.82 -6.97 -16.37
N THR A 71 2.08 -6.98 -17.48
CA THR A 71 1.77 -5.77 -18.23
C THR A 71 1.11 -4.73 -17.32
N GLU A 72 1.29 -3.45 -17.62
CA GLU A 72 0.65 -2.35 -16.88
C GLU A 72 -0.87 -2.58 -16.73
N GLU A 73 -1.50 -3.13 -17.77
CA GLU A 73 -2.92 -3.51 -17.78
C GLU A 73 -3.27 -4.57 -16.73
N LEU A 74 -2.45 -5.62 -16.57
CA LEU A 74 -2.68 -6.67 -15.57
C LEU A 74 -2.52 -6.14 -14.15
N VAL A 75 -1.55 -5.25 -13.93
CA VAL A 75 -1.35 -4.58 -12.64
C VAL A 75 -2.55 -3.70 -12.29
N LEU A 76 -2.98 -2.83 -13.22
CA LEU A 76 -4.12 -1.96 -13.03
C LEU A 76 -5.40 -2.75 -12.78
N GLY A 77 -5.66 -3.79 -13.58
CA GLY A 77 -6.81 -4.67 -13.41
C GLY A 77 -6.81 -5.39 -12.05
N THR A 78 -5.64 -5.81 -11.57
CA THR A 78 -5.52 -6.46 -10.25
C THR A 78 -5.74 -5.46 -9.11
N ILE A 79 -5.23 -4.23 -9.22
CA ILE A 79 -5.49 -3.16 -8.23
C ILE A 79 -6.98 -2.83 -8.16
N GLU A 80 -7.67 -2.75 -9.31
CA GLU A 80 -9.11 -2.52 -9.34
C GLU A 80 -9.93 -3.65 -8.68
N ILE A 81 -9.43 -4.89 -8.75
CA ILE A 81 -10.03 -6.01 -8.02
C ILE A 81 -9.76 -5.88 -6.52
N LEU A 82 -8.52 -5.59 -6.12
CA LEU A 82 -8.16 -5.38 -4.71
C LEU A 82 -8.95 -4.22 -4.09
N LYS A 83 -9.18 -3.14 -4.84
CA LYS A 83 -10.00 -1.99 -4.40
C LYS A 83 -11.44 -2.36 -4.07
N LYS A 84 -12.00 -3.40 -4.70
CA LYS A 84 -13.35 -3.91 -4.43
C LYS A 84 -13.40 -4.90 -3.27
N GLU A 85 -12.30 -5.60 -3.04
CA GLU A 85 -12.22 -6.65 -2.01
C GLU A 85 -11.68 -6.15 -0.67
N ILE A 86 -10.86 -5.11 -0.67
CA ILE A 86 -10.19 -4.59 0.51
C ILE A 86 -11.00 -3.46 1.12
N ASN A 87 -11.31 -3.61 2.41
CA ASN A 87 -11.72 -2.47 3.22
C ASN A 87 -10.48 -1.63 3.57
N LEU A 88 -10.27 -0.55 2.81
CA LEU A 88 -9.11 0.31 2.97
C LEU A 88 -9.00 0.91 4.38
N ARG A 89 -10.12 1.24 5.02
CA ARG A 89 -10.11 1.77 6.39
C ARG A 89 -9.54 0.75 7.37
N GLU A 90 -10.02 -0.49 7.30
CA GLU A 90 -9.53 -1.56 8.16
C GLU A 90 -8.04 -1.83 7.92
N LEU A 91 -7.59 -1.81 6.67
CA LEU A 91 -6.18 -1.97 6.32
C LEU A 91 -5.29 -0.90 6.96
N ILE A 92 -5.67 0.37 6.85
CA ILE A 92 -4.91 1.47 7.45
C ILE A 92 -4.93 1.40 8.98
N GLU A 93 -6.06 1.03 9.58
CA GLU A 93 -6.14 0.83 11.03
C GLU A 93 -5.31 -0.37 11.53
N GLU A 94 -5.25 -1.47 10.77
CA GLU A 94 -4.37 -2.61 11.03
C GLU A 94 -2.91 -2.14 11.05
N VAL A 95 -2.48 -1.43 10.01
CA VAL A 95 -1.13 -0.85 9.92
C VAL A 95 -0.84 0.07 11.10
N LEU A 96 -1.76 0.98 11.45
CA LEU A 96 -1.61 1.87 12.59
C LEU A 96 -1.49 1.11 13.93
N ARG A 97 -2.19 -0.02 14.07
CA ARG A 97 -2.07 -0.90 15.25
C ARG A 97 -0.72 -1.61 15.28
N GLU A 98 -0.27 -2.15 14.15
CA GLU A 98 1.03 -2.82 14.04
C GLU A 98 2.18 -1.87 14.39
N GLU A 99 2.16 -0.64 13.88
CA GLU A 99 3.18 0.37 14.16
C GLU A 99 3.21 0.75 15.64
N LYS A 100 2.05 0.92 16.30
CA LYS A 100 1.96 1.17 17.75
C LYS A 100 2.60 0.05 18.58
N ILE A 101 2.33 -1.20 18.22
CA ILE A 101 2.94 -2.36 18.87
C ILE A 101 4.46 -2.34 18.68
N ALA A 102 4.94 -2.02 17.47
CA ALA A 102 6.37 -1.97 17.17
C ALA A 102 7.13 -0.90 17.98
N ILE A 103 6.48 0.23 18.30
CA ILE A 103 7.04 1.29 19.14
C ILE A 103 6.79 1.10 20.65
N GLY A 104 6.07 0.04 21.05
CA GLY A 104 5.85 -0.35 22.44
C GLY A 104 4.84 0.51 23.22
N ILE A 105 3.84 1.09 22.53
CA ILE A 105 2.79 1.95 23.13
C ILE A 105 1.41 1.34 22.94
#